data_AF-A0A2M8KU12-F1
#
_entry.id   AF-A0A2M8KU12-F1
#
_cell.length_a   1.000
_cell.length_b   1.000
_cell.length_c   1.000
_cell.angle_alpha   90.00
_cell.angle_beta   90.00
_cell.angle_gamma   90.00
#
_symmetry.space_group_name_H-M   'P 1'
#
loop_
_entity.id
_entity.type
_entity.pdbx_description
1 polymer ?
#
loop_
_entity_poly.entity_id
_entity_poly.type
_entity_poly.pdbx_seq_one_letter_code
_entity_poly.pdbx_strand_id
1 'polypeptide(L)'
;EKIAEKLEVRVSNVKEVAQMETRQDRREYFHRLSEHMKNPMSAERPADRATFTNLKAEMSQRAVSGDKLASRILEATTANRTEVQQRIQTLAQSRPAVAPLIVTLSNTVMRERTDIERVMQTWTQLLVKNTQQLTSIAQSVKTTEQSVRDVVISLPTLIATNTQKEIIEKLSEKSQTSKEVVRDIIREAVHKSKESSVLTQIATESHSDVSAVTKTIETIDRALGAVAKTTAVSQAPAIAKEVVEKVVTSIEKLAATTPAAQLPEKVSQATNVPAVTVQAVIQQVDVNSLATPAQKQVMQAVQKATPALKQTVKKEEIEVDELINEKDTLSLDEYEEIKQLWMNHYLHGEVPISETIKTREDWVNHDSVSIENILNKIISDNEEVRMEGLKEVADSIPFFVLADMSISDIAVYLKAKRAAAKEVLAIITRESAVKQKLQAQMQDEEVFKENPKSQVQNPKTQTQAMELDIDKKVPLSGTKSGSDTTQSP
;
A
#
# COMPACT_ATOMS: atom_id res chain seq x y z
N GLU A 1 -21.53 -22.89 26.52
CA GLU A 1 -20.80 -23.65 25.47
C GLU A 1 -21.47 -23.56 24.09
N LYS A 2 -22.59 -24.27 23.82
CA LYS A 2 -23.11 -24.47 22.44
C LYS A 2 -23.61 -23.24 21.65
N ILE A 3 -23.71 -22.04 22.23
CA ILE A 3 -24.18 -20.83 21.51
C ILE A 3 -22.97 -20.01 21.06
N ALA A 4 -22.03 -19.74 21.96
CA ALA A 4 -20.77 -19.09 21.64
C ALA A 4 -19.92 -19.83 20.59
N GLU A 5 -19.92 -21.16 20.61
CA GLU A 5 -19.20 -21.98 19.62
C GLU A 5 -19.84 -21.93 18.21
N LYS A 6 -21.12 -21.53 18.13
CA LYS A 6 -21.86 -21.29 16.87
C LYS A 6 -21.73 -19.87 16.34
N LEU A 7 -21.06 -18.96 17.06
CA LEU A 7 -20.66 -17.70 16.46
C LEU A 7 -19.50 -17.98 15.49
N GLU A 8 -19.78 -17.93 14.19
CA GLU A 8 -18.75 -18.03 13.14
C GLU A 8 -17.78 -16.82 13.11
N VAL A 9 -17.92 -15.89 14.07
CA VAL A 9 -17.01 -14.79 14.37
C VAL A 9 -15.78 -15.30 15.11
N ARG A 10 -15.05 -16.22 14.49
CA ARG A 10 -13.63 -16.41 14.79
C ARG A 10 -12.87 -15.33 14.03
N VAL A 11 -12.24 -14.44 14.78
CA VAL A 11 -11.34 -13.41 14.28
C VAL A 11 -10.08 -13.47 15.16
N SER A 12 -9.28 -14.49 14.87
CA SER A 12 -8.08 -14.87 15.61
C SER A 12 -6.80 -14.52 14.85
N ASN A 13 -6.89 -14.32 13.54
CA ASN A 13 -5.77 -14.06 12.64
C ASN A 13 -6.16 -13.07 11.53
N VAL A 14 -5.14 -12.59 10.80
CA VAL A 14 -5.26 -11.59 9.74
C VAL A 14 -6.15 -12.05 8.58
N LYS A 15 -6.08 -13.33 8.20
CA LYS A 15 -6.89 -13.94 7.14
C LYS A 15 -8.39 -13.96 7.50
N GLU A 16 -8.73 -14.18 8.76
CA GLU A 16 -10.11 -14.08 9.25
C GLU A 16 -10.62 -12.63 9.20
N VAL A 17 -9.79 -11.62 9.52
CA VAL A 17 -10.13 -10.19 9.30
C VAL A 17 -10.40 -9.93 7.81
N ALA A 18 -9.52 -10.39 6.92
CA ALA A 18 -9.69 -10.27 5.48
C ALA A 18 -11.03 -10.88 5.00
N GLN A 19 -11.40 -12.05 5.50
CA GLN A 19 -12.67 -12.69 5.16
C GLN A 19 -13.89 -11.95 5.73
N MET A 20 -13.78 -11.39 6.94
CA MET A 20 -14.85 -10.57 7.54
C MET A 20 -15.07 -9.26 6.78
N GLU A 21 -14.01 -8.61 6.28
CA GLU A 21 -14.13 -7.40 5.46
C GLU A 21 -14.59 -7.70 4.02
N THR A 22 -14.08 -8.75 3.38
CA THR A 22 -14.31 -8.97 1.94
C THR A 22 -15.61 -9.73 1.63
N ARG A 23 -16.06 -10.63 2.51
CA ARG A 23 -17.24 -11.49 2.26
C ARG A 23 -18.53 -10.87 2.80
N GLN A 24 -19.52 -10.68 1.93
CA GLN A 24 -20.77 -9.97 2.23
C GLN A 24 -21.63 -10.68 3.28
N ASP A 25 -21.76 -12.00 3.18
CA ASP A 25 -22.45 -12.86 4.14
C ASP A 25 -21.93 -12.66 5.58
N ARG A 26 -20.60 -12.57 5.73
CA ARG A 26 -19.94 -12.33 7.02
C ARG A 26 -20.13 -10.90 7.53
N ARG A 27 -20.02 -9.88 6.66
CA ARG A 27 -20.32 -8.47 7.02
C ARG A 27 -21.76 -8.33 7.52
N GLU A 28 -22.74 -8.82 6.78
CA GLU A 28 -24.17 -8.73 7.12
C GLU A 28 -24.53 -9.53 8.38
N TYR A 29 -23.94 -10.72 8.55
CA TYR A 29 -24.09 -11.49 9.79
C TYR A 29 -23.54 -10.71 10.99
N PHE A 30 -22.34 -10.14 10.89
CA PHE A 30 -21.75 -9.38 11.98
C PHE A 30 -22.51 -8.08 12.29
N HIS A 31 -22.98 -7.35 11.27
CA HIS A 31 -23.79 -6.14 11.50
C HIS A 31 -25.06 -6.45 12.29
N ARG A 32 -25.82 -7.48 11.90
CA ARG A 32 -27.01 -7.94 12.65
C ARG A 32 -26.66 -8.42 14.05
N LEU A 33 -25.59 -9.21 14.19
CA LEU A 33 -25.10 -9.66 15.49
C LEU A 33 -24.74 -8.47 16.39
N SER A 34 -24.01 -7.48 15.87
CA SER A 34 -23.59 -6.29 16.60
C SER A 34 -24.78 -5.44 17.03
N GLU A 35 -25.73 -5.18 16.14
CA GLU A 35 -26.95 -4.44 16.43
C GLU A 35 -27.79 -5.11 17.55
N HIS A 36 -28.02 -6.42 17.43
CA HIS A 36 -28.80 -7.17 18.43
C HIS A 36 -28.01 -7.48 19.70
N MET A 37 -26.68 -7.55 19.69
CA MET A 37 -25.88 -7.65 20.92
C MET A 37 -25.83 -6.31 21.65
N LYS A 38 -25.80 -5.18 20.94
CA LYS A 38 -25.97 -3.84 21.51
C LYS A 38 -27.33 -3.71 22.18
N ASN A 39 -28.42 -4.03 21.45
CA ASN A 39 -29.78 -4.02 21.94
C ASN A 39 -30.54 -5.32 21.62
N PRO A 40 -30.54 -6.33 22.51
CA PRO A 40 -31.25 -7.59 22.28
C PRO A 40 -32.75 -7.44 22.04
N MET A 41 -33.35 -6.32 22.46
CA MET A 41 -34.76 -6.03 22.26
C MET A 41 -35.10 -5.51 20.86
N SER A 42 -34.12 -5.16 20.01
CA SER A 42 -34.37 -4.75 18.62
C SER A 42 -34.72 -5.91 17.69
N ALA A 43 -34.43 -7.16 18.07
CA ALA A 43 -34.80 -8.32 17.26
C ALA A 43 -36.32 -8.51 17.23
N GLU A 44 -36.89 -8.67 16.03
CA GLU A 44 -38.34 -8.72 15.81
C GLU A 44 -39.04 -9.89 16.51
N ARG A 45 -38.41 -11.07 16.50
CA ARG A 45 -39.00 -12.30 17.04
C ARG A 45 -38.65 -12.49 18.52
N PRO A 46 -39.60 -12.92 19.38
CA PRO A 46 -39.33 -13.20 20.79
C PRO A 46 -38.19 -14.21 21.02
N ALA A 47 -38.07 -15.24 20.16
CA ALA A 47 -37.02 -16.24 20.25
C ALA A 47 -35.62 -15.67 19.97
N ASP A 48 -35.53 -14.73 19.02
CA ASP A 48 -34.26 -14.08 18.67
C ASP A 48 -33.84 -13.13 19.80
N ARG A 49 -34.78 -12.35 20.38
CA ARG A 49 -34.52 -11.52 21.58
C ARG A 49 -33.97 -12.35 22.74
N ALA A 50 -34.57 -13.50 23.02
CA ALA A 50 -34.11 -14.41 24.07
C ALA A 50 -32.71 -14.96 23.75
N THR A 51 -32.44 -15.31 22.49
CA THR A 51 -31.14 -15.80 22.02
C THR A 51 -30.03 -14.76 22.20
N PHE A 52 -30.24 -13.52 21.74
CA PHE A 52 -29.24 -12.44 21.89
C PHE A 52 -29.07 -11.99 23.34
N THR A 53 -30.14 -12.02 24.16
CA THR A 53 -30.05 -11.74 25.60
C THR A 53 -29.19 -12.79 26.31
N ASN A 54 -29.43 -14.07 26.03
CA ASN A 54 -28.66 -15.18 26.61
C ASN A 54 -27.20 -15.17 26.12
N LEU A 55 -26.96 -14.88 24.83
CA LEU A 55 -25.62 -14.76 24.26
C LEU A 55 -24.84 -13.61 24.90
N LYS A 56 -25.46 -12.44 25.07
CA LYS A 56 -24.85 -11.30 25.78
C LYS A 56 -24.50 -11.65 27.22
N ALA A 57 -25.38 -12.35 27.94
CA ALA A 57 -25.10 -12.82 29.29
C ALA A 57 -23.96 -13.85 29.36
N GLU A 58 -23.95 -14.85 28.46
CA GLU A 58 -22.87 -15.86 28.37
C GLU A 58 -21.51 -15.20 28.08
N MET A 59 -21.47 -14.25 27.13
CA MET A 59 -20.24 -13.51 26.82
C MET A 59 -19.77 -12.65 28.00
N SER A 60 -20.68 -11.97 28.71
CA SER A 60 -20.32 -11.14 29.87
C SER A 60 -19.74 -11.99 31.00
N GLN A 61 -20.34 -13.15 31.27
CA GLN A 61 -19.84 -14.08 32.29
C GLN A 61 -18.46 -14.63 31.90
N ARG A 62 -18.24 -14.98 30.63
CA ARG A 62 -16.96 -15.46 30.12
C ARG A 62 -15.88 -14.37 30.19
N ALA A 63 -16.19 -13.14 29.78
CA ALA A 63 -15.27 -12.00 29.85
C ALA A 63 -14.81 -11.71 31.30
N VAL A 64 -15.75 -11.68 32.26
CA VAL A 64 -15.44 -11.55 33.70
C VAL A 64 -14.60 -12.73 34.22
N SER A 65 -14.74 -13.91 33.62
CA SER A 65 -13.93 -15.10 33.94
C SER A 65 -12.55 -15.11 33.25
N GLY A 66 -12.16 -14.03 32.56
CA GLY A 66 -10.86 -13.89 31.89
C GLY A 66 -10.82 -14.37 30.43
N ASP A 67 -11.95 -14.70 29.82
CA ASP A 67 -12.02 -15.09 28.41
C ASP A 67 -11.84 -13.88 27.49
N LYS A 68 -10.64 -13.76 26.92
CA LYS A 68 -10.25 -12.68 26.01
C LYS A 68 -11.10 -12.61 24.74
N LEU A 69 -11.60 -13.73 24.21
CA LEU A 69 -12.43 -13.74 23.00
C LEU A 69 -13.83 -13.23 23.31
N ALA A 70 -14.41 -13.67 24.43
CA ALA A 70 -15.71 -13.17 24.89
C ALA A 70 -15.67 -11.67 25.21
N SER A 71 -14.58 -11.19 25.82
CA SER A 71 -14.31 -9.76 26.04
C SER A 71 -14.35 -8.98 24.72
N ARG A 72 -13.53 -9.38 23.73
CA ARG A 72 -13.47 -8.69 22.42
C ARG A 72 -14.78 -8.72 21.64
N ILE A 73 -15.51 -9.83 21.68
CA ILE A 73 -16.83 -9.92 21.05
C ILE A 73 -17.77 -8.89 21.69
N LEU A 74 -17.74 -8.70 23.01
CA LEU A 74 -18.50 -7.65 23.67
C LEU A 74 -17.99 -6.24 23.35
N GLU A 75 -16.68 -6.00 23.39
CA GLU A 75 -16.06 -4.71 23.06
C GLU A 75 -16.53 -4.22 21.67
N ALA A 76 -16.41 -5.09 20.66
CA ALA A 76 -16.76 -4.78 19.28
C ALA A 76 -18.27 -4.72 18.99
N THR A 77 -19.10 -5.47 19.73
CA THR A 77 -20.57 -5.50 19.50
C THR A 77 -21.37 -4.56 20.39
N THR A 78 -20.86 -4.18 21.56
CA THR A 78 -21.52 -3.23 22.46
C THR A 78 -21.06 -1.78 22.25
N ALA A 79 -20.06 -1.56 21.39
CA ALA A 79 -19.59 -0.26 20.92
C ALA A 79 -19.08 0.67 22.02
N ASN A 80 -18.36 0.11 22.99
CA ASN A 80 -17.75 0.85 24.07
C ASN A 80 -16.47 1.53 23.56
N ARG A 81 -16.60 2.76 23.03
CA ARG A 81 -15.49 3.55 22.45
C ARG A 81 -14.24 3.60 23.34
N THR A 82 -14.42 3.55 24.66
CA THR A 82 -13.34 3.56 25.66
C THR A 82 -12.36 2.38 25.50
N GLU A 83 -12.85 1.16 25.24
CA GLU A 83 -12.00 -0.04 25.13
C GLU A 83 -11.24 -0.04 23.80
N VAL A 84 -11.87 0.42 22.71
CA VAL A 84 -11.20 0.68 21.43
C VAL A 84 -10.07 1.70 21.60
N GLN A 85 -10.31 2.80 22.34
CA GLN A 85 -9.28 3.80 22.64
C GLN A 85 -8.15 3.22 23.53
N GLN A 86 -8.46 2.38 24.52
CA GLN A 86 -7.44 1.70 25.33
C GLN A 86 -6.59 0.72 24.50
N ARG A 87 -7.19 -0.01 23.55
CA ARG A 87 -6.44 -0.88 22.63
C ARG A 87 -5.57 -0.07 21.68
N ILE A 88 -6.08 1.04 21.13
CA ILE A 88 -5.30 2.00 20.32
C ILE A 88 -4.11 2.55 21.13
N GLN A 89 -4.32 2.98 22.38
CA GLN A 89 -3.25 3.47 23.25
C GLN A 89 -2.19 2.40 23.53
N THR A 90 -2.61 1.18 23.87
CA THR A 90 -1.71 0.04 24.16
C THR A 90 -0.86 -0.30 22.93
N LEU A 91 -1.48 -0.30 21.75
CA LEU A 91 -0.79 -0.52 20.49
C LEU A 91 0.16 0.63 20.18
N ALA A 92 -0.26 1.90 20.26
CA ALA A 92 0.59 3.04 19.97
C ALA A 92 1.85 3.09 20.86
N GLN A 93 1.78 2.59 22.10
CA GLN A 93 2.93 2.43 22.98
C GLN A 93 3.86 1.27 22.57
N SER A 94 3.31 0.20 21.97
CA SER A 94 4.13 -0.79 21.29
C SER A 94 4.78 -0.17 20.04
N ARG A 95 6.07 -0.40 19.85
CA ARG A 95 6.71 -0.11 18.56
C ARG A 95 6.44 -1.28 17.61
N PRO A 96 6.13 -1.05 16.32
CA PRO A 96 6.16 -2.12 15.34
C PRO A 96 7.53 -2.81 15.37
N ALA A 97 7.55 -4.13 15.19
CA ALA A 97 8.79 -4.86 14.98
C ALA A 97 9.32 -4.49 13.58
N VAL A 98 10.18 -3.47 13.54
CA VAL A 98 10.83 -3.03 12.30
C VAL A 98 11.92 -4.04 11.96
N ALA A 99 11.85 -4.60 10.75
CA ALA A 99 12.76 -5.65 10.33
C ALA A 99 14.19 -5.10 10.13
N PRO A 100 15.25 -5.85 10.48
CA PRO A 100 16.62 -5.51 10.09
C PRO A 100 16.78 -5.46 8.57
N LEU A 101 17.63 -4.58 8.05
CA LEU A 101 17.74 -4.32 6.60
C LEU A 101 18.10 -5.57 5.77
N ILE A 102 18.83 -6.54 6.36
CA ILE A 102 19.09 -7.85 5.75
C ILE A 102 17.82 -8.60 5.31
N VAL A 103 16.71 -8.41 6.02
CA VAL A 103 15.45 -9.08 5.75
C VAL A 103 14.80 -8.51 4.49
N THR A 104 14.82 -7.18 4.36
CA THR A 104 14.41 -6.46 3.16
C THR A 104 15.28 -6.83 1.96
N LEU A 105 16.60 -6.91 2.14
CA LEU A 105 17.52 -7.39 1.11
C LEU A 105 17.21 -8.84 0.68
N SER A 106 16.94 -9.73 1.63
CA SER A 106 16.55 -11.13 1.36
C SER A 106 15.30 -11.24 0.50
N ASN A 107 14.27 -10.46 0.80
CA ASN A 107 13.04 -10.40 0.02
C ASN A 107 13.25 -9.73 -1.36
N THR A 108 13.93 -8.58 -1.42
CA THR A 108 14.17 -7.85 -2.68
C THR A 108 15.09 -8.60 -3.64
N VAL A 109 16.12 -9.29 -3.14
CA VAL A 109 17.07 -10.07 -3.97
C VAL A 109 16.55 -11.49 -4.25
N MET A 110 15.55 -11.98 -3.51
CA MET A 110 15.04 -13.37 -3.56
C MET A 110 16.15 -14.39 -3.22
N ARG A 111 16.88 -14.14 -2.12
CA ARG A 111 18.00 -14.96 -1.62
C ARG A 111 17.87 -15.17 -0.12
N GLU A 112 18.49 -16.23 0.41
CA GLU A 112 18.55 -16.45 1.86
C GLU A 112 19.38 -15.37 2.57
N ARG A 113 19.05 -15.09 3.83
CA ARG A 113 19.75 -14.08 4.66
C ARG A 113 21.26 -14.40 4.76
N THR A 114 21.59 -15.68 4.91
CA THR A 114 22.95 -16.24 4.99
C THR A 114 23.80 -16.03 3.73
N ASP A 115 23.20 -16.07 2.54
CA ASP A 115 23.91 -15.78 1.30
C ASP A 115 24.25 -14.29 1.19
N ILE A 116 23.31 -13.41 1.60
CA ILE A 116 23.52 -11.95 1.62
C ILE A 116 24.59 -11.56 2.64
N GLU A 117 24.62 -12.19 3.82
CA GLU A 117 25.71 -12.03 4.79
C GLU A 117 27.06 -12.40 4.18
N ARG A 118 27.13 -13.52 3.45
CA ARG A 118 28.36 -13.97 2.81
C ARG A 118 28.81 -13.00 1.70
N VAL A 119 27.90 -12.57 0.82
CA VAL A 119 28.17 -11.54 -0.20
C VAL A 119 28.73 -10.27 0.45
N MET A 120 28.10 -9.79 1.53
CA MET A 120 28.53 -8.58 2.22
C MET A 120 29.86 -8.72 2.96
N GLN A 121 30.11 -9.86 3.60
CA GLN A 121 31.41 -10.15 4.22
C GLN A 121 32.53 -10.23 3.18
N THR A 122 32.30 -10.93 2.05
CA THR A 122 33.26 -11.01 0.95
C THR A 122 33.54 -9.64 0.33
N TRP A 123 32.49 -8.85 0.05
CA TRP A 123 32.59 -7.47 -0.43
C TRP A 123 33.44 -6.59 0.51
N THR A 124 33.10 -6.57 1.80
CA THR A 124 33.88 -5.85 2.83
C THR A 124 35.32 -6.32 2.86
N GLN A 125 35.59 -7.63 2.84
CA GLN A 125 36.96 -8.16 2.87
C GLN A 125 37.78 -7.74 1.64
N LEU A 126 37.20 -7.78 0.43
CA LEU A 126 37.89 -7.40 -0.79
C LEU A 126 38.21 -5.90 -0.81
N LEU A 127 37.25 -5.06 -0.45
CA LEU A 127 37.46 -3.62 -0.37
C LEU A 127 38.50 -3.25 0.71
N VAL A 128 38.48 -3.93 1.85
CA VAL A 128 39.43 -3.70 2.96
C VAL A 128 40.85 -4.20 2.68
N LYS A 129 40.99 -5.23 1.83
CA LYS A 129 42.29 -5.70 1.29
C LYS A 129 42.87 -4.72 0.26
N ASN A 130 42.02 -4.00 -0.49
CA ASN A 130 42.43 -3.05 -1.51
C ASN A 130 42.69 -1.64 -0.91
N THR A 131 43.88 -1.46 -0.33
CA THR A 131 44.30 -0.18 0.29
C THR A 131 44.30 1.00 -0.68
N GLN A 132 44.51 0.77 -1.98
CA GLN A 132 44.41 1.83 -3.00
C GLN A 132 42.96 2.31 -3.18
N GLN A 133 41.99 1.39 -3.19
CA GLN A 133 40.56 1.76 -3.21
C GLN A 133 40.14 2.47 -1.92
N LEU A 134 40.54 1.99 -0.74
CA LEU A 134 40.28 2.70 0.53
C LEU A 134 40.85 4.13 0.53
N THR A 135 42.09 4.30 0.05
CA THR A 135 42.74 5.61 -0.08
C THR A 135 41.98 6.50 -1.05
N SER A 136 41.55 5.97 -2.21
CA SER A 136 40.76 6.71 -3.20
C SER A 136 39.39 7.14 -2.66
N ILE A 137 38.72 6.31 -1.85
CA ILE A 137 37.45 6.66 -1.19
C ILE A 137 37.68 7.76 -0.16
N ALA A 138 38.69 7.61 0.69
CA ALA A 138 39.04 8.60 1.72
C ALA A 138 39.33 9.98 1.11
N GLN A 139 40.05 10.01 -0.02
CA GLN A 139 40.33 11.22 -0.78
C GLN A 139 39.07 11.81 -1.43
N SER A 140 38.21 10.99 -2.06
CA SER A 140 36.96 11.43 -2.69
C SER A 140 36.02 12.10 -1.67
N VAL A 141 35.84 11.45 -0.52
CA VAL A 141 34.90 11.88 0.54
C VAL A 141 35.55 12.86 1.55
N LYS A 142 36.85 13.19 1.38
CA LYS A 142 37.61 14.12 2.24
C LYS A 142 37.61 13.71 3.72
N THR A 143 37.88 12.43 3.98
CA THR A 143 37.89 11.81 5.31
C THR A 143 39.16 10.98 5.52
N THR A 144 39.30 10.30 6.66
CA THR A 144 40.46 9.45 6.96
C THR A 144 40.26 8.02 6.44
N GLU A 145 41.33 7.33 6.04
CA GLU A 145 41.27 5.91 5.65
C GLU A 145 40.71 5.04 6.79
N GLN A 146 41.03 5.37 8.04
CA GLN A 146 40.51 4.69 9.22
C GLN A 146 38.98 4.83 9.32
N SER A 147 38.43 6.03 9.13
CA SER A 147 36.98 6.25 9.10
C SER A 147 36.29 5.47 7.97
N VAL A 148 36.89 5.39 6.78
CA VAL A 148 36.40 4.55 5.67
C VAL A 148 36.39 3.07 6.08
N ARG A 149 37.50 2.59 6.63
CA ARG A 149 37.69 1.20 7.08
C ARG A 149 36.67 0.83 8.17
N ASP A 150 36.45 1.70 9.15
CA ASP A 150 35.50 1.44 10.24
C ASP A 150 34.05 1.39 9.75
N VAL A 151 33.66 2.25 8.80
CA VAL A 151 32.33 2.18 8.16
C VAL A 151 32.18 0.86 7.38
N VAL A 152 33.12 0.55 6.48
CA VAL A 152 33.05 -0.62 5.59
C VAL A 152 33.09 -1.95 6.36
N ILE A 153 33.87 -2.05 7.44
CA ILE A 153 33.93 -3.25 8.30
C ILE A 153 32.66 -3.42 9.13
N SER A 154 32.05 -2.32 9.58
CA SER A 154 30.87 -2.38 10.46
C SER A 154 29.57 -2.62 9.72
N LEU A 155 29.52 -2.27 8.43
CA LEU A 155 28.30 -2.29 7.63
C LEU A 155 27.60 -3.67 7.56
N PRO A 156 28.28 -4.81 7.30
CA PRO A 156 27.60 -6.12 7.24
C PRO A 156 26.90 -6.49 8.55
N THR A 157 27.57 -6.31 9.70
CA THR A 157 27.00 -6.59 11.02
C THR A 157 25.81 -5.69 11.34
N LEU A 158 25.89 -4.41 10.95
CA LEU A 158 24.79 -3.48 11.20
C LEU A 158 23.58 -3.75 10.29
N ILE A 159 23.78 -4.11 9.02
CA ILE A 159 22.73 -4.58 8.11
C ILE A 159 22.02 -5.83 8.65
N ALA A 160 22.77 -6.76 9.23
CA ALA A 160 22.22 -8.00 9.78
C ALA A 160 21.32 -7.78 11.03
N THR A 161 21.55 -6.70 11.79
CA THR A 161 20.98 -6.55 13.14
C THR A 161 20.17 -5.28 13.37
N ASN A 162 20.11 -4.34 12.42
CA ASN A 162 19.48 -3.02 12.62
C ASN A 162 18.64 -2.60 11.41
N THR A 163 17.76 -1.63 11.67
CA THR A 163 16.93 -0.99 10.65
C THR A 163 17.73 -0.02 9.79
N GLN A 164 17.25 0.28 8.58
CA GLN A 164 17.83 1.27 7.65
C GLN A 164 18.17 2.60 8.33
N LYS A 165 17.25 3.14 9.15
CA LYS A 165 17.43 4.39 9.90
C LYS A 165 18.59 4.32 10.90
N GLU A 166 18.65 3.25 11.69
CA GLU A 166 19.67 3.07 12.74
C GLU A 166 21.07 2.79 12.20
N ILE A 167 21.20 2.20 11.01
CA ILE A 167 22.51 1.84 10.45
C ILE A 167 23.39 3.08 10.27
N ILE A 168 22.85 4.17 9.71
CA ILE A 168 23.61 5.42 9.51
C ILE A 168 23.94 6.09 10.86
N GLU A 169 23.02 6.02 11.84
CA GLU A 169 23.23 6.49 13.22
C GLU A 169 24.45 5.77 13.86
N LYS A 170 24.39 4.43 13.92
CA LYS A 170 25.39 3.59 14.59
C LYS A 170 26.73 3.56 13.85
N LEU A 171 26.73 3.71 12.53
CA LEU A 171 27.94 3.93 11.75
C LEU A 171 28.60 5.27 12.10
N SER A 172 27.83 6.37 12.13
CA SER A 172 28.33 7.72 12.43
C SER A 172 28.95 7.80 13.83
N GLU A 173 28.30 7.19 14.82
CA GLU A 173 28.84 7.03 16.19
C GLU A 173 30.16 6.23 16.20
N LYS A 174 30.20 5.09 15.49
CA LYS A 174 31.35 4.17 15.52
C LYS A 174 32.56 4.66 14.74
N SER A 175 32.38 5.32 13.60
CA SER A 175 33.47 5.90 12.79
C SER A 175 33.86 7.32 13.19
N GLN A 176 33.15 7.92 14.15
CA GLN A 176 33.34 9.30 14.62
C GLN A 176 33.28 10.34 13.46
N THR A 177 32.43 10.08 12.47
CA THR A 177 32.21 10.97 11.30
C THR A 177 30.73 11.33 11.17
N SER A 178 30.41 12.42 10.44
CA SER A 178 29.01 12.82 10.28
C SER A 178 28.21 11.81 9.44
N LYS A 179 26.89 11.81 9.62
CA LYS A 179 25.96 10.94 8.87
C LYS A 179 26.06 11.15 7.35
N GLU A 180 26.41 12.35 6.91
CA GLU A 180 26.62 12.70 5.50
C GLU A 180 27.88 12.01 4.97
N VAL A 181 28.99 12.14 5.69
CA VAL A 181 30.26 11.46 5.37
C VAL A 181 30.09 9.94 5.34
N VAL A 182 29.34 9.35 6.28
CA VAL A 182 29.02 7.91 6.26
C VAL A 182 28.29 7.51 4.97
N ARG A 183 27.26 8.24 4.56
CA ARG A 183 26.51 7.95 3.32
C ARG A 183 27.38 8.09 2.07
N ASP A 184 28.25 9.08 2.03
CA ASP A 184 29.16 9.30 0.91
C ASP A 184 30.27 8.23 0.85
N ILE A 185 30.76 7.75 2.00
CA ILE A 185 31.64 6.56 2.08
C ILE A 185 30.93 5.34 1.48
N ILE A 186 29.69 5.06 1.90
CA ILE A 186 28.92 3.91 1.41
C ILE A 186 28.71 4.01 -0.11
N ARG A 187 28.30 5.19 -0.61
CA ARG A 187 28.04 5.40 -2.04
C ARG A 187 29.30 5.23 -2.89
N GLU A 188 30.43 5.80 -2.48
CA GLU A 188 31.70 5.64 -3.22
C GLU A 188 32.22 4.21 -3.11
N ALA A 189 32.12 3.56 -1.95
CA ALA A 189 32.48 2.15 -1.78
C ALA A 189 31.67 1.23 -2.72
N VAL A 190 30.36 1.43 -2.81
CA VAL A 190 29.49 0.72 -3.75
C VAL A 190 29.88 1.06 -5.19
N HIS A 191 30.06 2.33 -5.54
CA HIS A 191 30.44 2.77 -6.88
C HIS A 191 31.74 2.11 -7.37
N LYS A 192 32.81 2.13 -6.56
CA LYS A 192 34.08 1.42 -6.83
C LYS A 192 33.91 -0.09 -6.97
N SER A 193 32.92 -0.66 -6.30
CA SER A 193 32.63 -2.09 -6.36
C SER A 193 31.83 -2.52 -7.59
N LYS A 194 31.25 -1.57 -8.36
CA LYS A 194 30.60 -1.82 -9.65
C LYS A 194 31.61 -2.04 -10.79
N GLU A 195 32.91 -1.88 -10.54
CA GLU A 195 33.97 -2.29 -11.48
C GLU A 195 33.86 -3.81 -11.76
N SER A 196 33.72 -4.19 -13.03
CA SER A 196 33.31 -5.54 -13.45
C SER A 196 34.18 -6.69 -12.90
N SER A 197 35.48 -6.45 -12.72
CA SER A 197 36.42 -7.37 -12.08
C SER A 197 36.06 -7.64 -10.61
N VAL A 198 35.68 -6.60 -9.87
CA VAL A 198 35.34 -6.68 -8.43
C VAL A 198 34.03 -7.45 -8.23
N LEU A 199 32.99 -7.16 -9.02
CA LEU A 199 31.72 -7.91 -8.97
C LEU A 199 31.93 -9.41 -9.26
N THR A 200 32.75 -9.73 -10.26
CA THR A 200 33.07 -11.12 -10.63
C THR A 200 33.85 -11.83 -9.52
N GLN A 201 34.78 -11.14 -8.87
CA GLN A 201 35.54 -11.68 -7.74
C GLN A 201 34.64 -11.92 -6.52
N ILE A 202 33.75 -10.97 -6.16
CA ILE A 202 32.78 -11.14 -5.06
C ILE A 202 31.87 -12.34 -5.33
N ALA A 203 31.34 -12.47 -6.55
CA ALA A 203 30.49 -13.59 -6.94
C ALA A 203 31.22 -14.94 -6.77
N THR A 204 32.47 -15.01 -7.24
CA THR A 204 33.32 -16.22 -7.13
C THR A 204 33.61 -16.58 -5.67
N GLU A 205 34.07 -15.62 -4.86
CA GLU A 205 34.47 -15.83 -3.46
C GLU A 205 33.27 -16.01 -2.49
N SER A 206 32.06 -15.54 -2.85
CA SER A 206 30.83 -15.78 -2.08
C SER A 206 30.01 -16.98 -2.55
N HIS A 207 30.41 -17.62 -3.64
CA HIS A 207 29.62 -18.67 -4.32
C HIS A 207 28.21 -18.20 -4.73
N SER A 208 28.09 -16.91 -5.11
CA SER A 208 26.87 -16.29 -5.63
C SER A 208 27.02 -16.02 -7.13
N ASP A 209 25.91 -15.82 -7.83
CA ASP A 209 25.95 -15.28 -9.19
C ASP A 209 26.16 -13.75 -9.20
N VAL A 210 26.72 -13.23 -10.30
CA VAL A 210 27.05 -11.80 -10.47
C VAL A 210 25.80 -10.91 -10.45
N SER A 211 24.63 -11.41 -10.90
CA SER A 211 23.38 -10.64 -10.91
C SER A 211 22.86 -10.42 -9.49
N ALA A 212 22.85 -11.47 -8.65
CA ALA A 212 22.47 -11.37 -7.25
C ALA A 212 23.44 -10.49 -6.44
N VAL A 213 24.75 -10.57 -6.69
CA VAL A 213 25.75 -9.67 -6.07
C VAL A 213 25.47 -8.22 -6.45
N THR A 214 25.27 -7.94 -7.75
CA THR A 214 24.96 -6.60 -8.26
C THR A 214 23.69 -6.06 -7.61
N LYS A 215 22.59 -6.83 -7.62
CA LYS A 215 21.30 -6.44 -7.05
C LYS A 215 21.37 -6.21 -5.53
N THR A 216 22.18 -6.98 -4.81
CA THR A 216 22.42 -6.79 -3.36
C THR A 216 23.11 -5.45 -3.11
N ILE A 217 24.23 -5.21 -3.80
CA ILE A 217 25.03 -3.99 -3.67
C ILE A 217 24.23 -2.73 -4.07
N GLU A 218 23.45 -2.80 -5.15
CA GLU A 218 22.59 -1.69 -5.60
C GLU A 218 21.38 -1.43 -4.70
N THR A 219 20.88 -2.44 -3.99
CA THR A 219 19.80 -2.24 -3.02
C THR A 219 20.34 -1.59 -1.74
N ILE A 220 21.57 -1.90 -1.34
CA ILE A 220 22.26 -1.22 -0.23
C ILE A 220 22.61 0.24 -0.59
N ASP A 221 23.05 0.50 -1.82
CA ASP A 221 23.26 1.86 -2.34
C ASP A 221 21.98 2.70 -2.29
N ARG A 222 20.83 2.11 -2.66
CA ARG A 222 19.54 2.78 -2.57
C ARG A 222 19.08 2.98 -1.12
N ALA A 223 19.19 1.96 -0.27
CA ALA A 223 18.73 2.03 1.11
C ALA A 223 19.58 2.95 2.00
N LEU A 224 20.91 2.97 1.83
CA LEU A 224 21.85 3.66 2.71
C LEU A 224 22.71 4.72 2.01
N GLY A 225 23.01 4.52 0.72
CA GLY A 225 23.75 5.47 -0.11
C GLY A 225 22.90 6.61 -0.66
N ALA A 226 21.57 6.49 -0.63
CA ALA A 226 20.70 7.65 -0.72
C ALA A 226 21.07 8.61 0.42
N VAL A 227 21.54 9.82 0.07
CA VAL A 227 21.32 10.93 0.99
C VAL A 227 19.82 10.88 1.27
N ALA A 228 19.44 10.96 2.54
CA ALA A 228 18.26 11.74 2.84
C ALA A 228 18.58 13.14 2.33
N LYS A 229 18.36 13.36 1.02
CA LYS A 229 18.00 14.67 0.53
C LYS A 229 17.01 15.10 1.60
N THR A 230 17.31 16.22 2.24
CA THR A 230 16.28 17.23 2.31
C THR A 230 15.76 17.35 0.89
N THR A 231 14.77 16.51 0.58
CA THR A 231 13.75 16.83 -0.37
C THR A 231 13.45 18.26 -0.05
N ALA A 232 13.55 19.14 -1.05
CA ALA A 232 12.86 20.40 -0.98
C ALA A 232 11.34 20.13 -1.04
N VAL A 233 10.82 19.31 -0.12
CA VAL A 233 9.55 19.61 0.55
C VAL A 233 9.87 20.84 1.37
N SER A 234 9.77 21.96 0.67
CA SER A 234 9.93 23.31 1.19
C SER A 234 9.10 23.50 2.45
N GLN A 235 9.76 23.40 3.61
CA GLN A 235 9.33 24.18 4.76
C GLN A 235 9.64 25.63 4.39
N ALA A 236 8.60 26.42 4.14
CA ALA A 236 8.77 27.77 3.62
C ALA A 236 9.65 28.60 4.56
N PRO A 237 10.58 29.43 4.05
CA PRO A 237 11.06 30.56 4.85
C PRO A 237 9.84 31.40 5.25
N ALA A 238 9.84 32.01 6.43
CA ALA A 238 8.80 32.95 6.81
C ALA A 238 8.70 34.03 5.72
N ILE A 239 7.60 34.02 4.97
CA ILE A 239 7.58 34.68 3.66
C ILE A 239 7.47 36.18 3.89
N ALA A 240 8.58 36.89 3.69
CA ALA A 240 8.65 38.32 3.89
C ALA A 240 7.53 39.03 3.12
N LYS A 241 6.90 40.03 3.75
CA LYS A 241 5.73 40.74 3.20
C LYS A 241 5.95 41.23 1.75
N GLU A 242 7.16 41.71 1.46
CA GLU A 242 7.58 42.15 0.13
C GLU A 242 7.55 41.01 -0.92
N VAL A 243 7.85 39.77 -0.53
CA VAL A 243 7.76 38.58 -1.40
C VAL A 243 6.29 38.21 -1.66
N VAL A 244 5.42 38.33 -0.65
CA VAL A 244 3.97 38.12 -0.83
C VAL A 244 3.40 39.13 -1.83
N GLU A 245 3.69 40.43 -1.66
CA GLU A 245 3.22 41.49 -2.55
C GLU A 245 3.76 41.32 -3.99
N LYS A 246 5.04 40.95 -4.15
CA LYS A 246 5.65 40.63 -5.46
C LYS A 246 4.98 39.44 -6.14
N VAL A 247 4.68 38.37 -5.40
CA VAL A 247 4.00 37.17 -5.93
C VAL A 247 2.57 37.48 -6.35
N VAL A 248 1.77 38.13 -5.50
CA VAL A 248 0.36 38.46 -5.79
C VAL A 248 0.24 39.37 -7.02
N THR A 249 1.07 40.41 -7.11
CA THR A 249 1.09 41.35 -8.26
C THR A 249 1.52 40.67 -9.57
N SER A 250 2.36 39.64 -9.49
CA SER A 250 2.83 38.89 -10.66
C SER A 250 1.81 37.86 -11.14
N ILE A 251 1.05 37.23 -10.23
CA ILE A 251 -0.10 36.38 -10.55
C ILE A 251 -1.14 37.17 -11.34
N GLU A 252 -1.50 38.37 -10.88
CA GLU A 252 -2.50 39.23 -11.54
C GLU A 252 -2.11 39.58 -12.98
N LYS A 253 -0.84 39.91 -13.24
CA LYS A 253 -0.34 40.23 -14.59
C LYS A 253 -0.29 39.02 -15.53
N LEU A 254 0.03 37.84 -15.02
CA LEU A 254 0.20 36.63 -15.84
C LEU A 254 -1.11 35.87 -16.05
N ALA A 255 -2.10 36.01 -15.17
CA ALA A 255 -3.38 35.30 -15.24
C ALA A 255 -4.24 35.65 -16.47
N ALA A 256 -3.98 36.78 -17.13
CA ALA A 256 -4.65 37.16 -18.38
C ALA A 256 -4.22 36.32 -19.59
N THR A 257 -3.04 35.70 -19.55
CA THR A 257 -2.44 34.96 -20.68
C THR A 257 -1.94 33.56 -20.32
N THR A 258 -1.93 33.20 -19.03
CA THR A 258 -1.39 31.94 -18.51
C THR A 258 -2.48 31.14 -17.79
N PRO A 259 -2.70 29.85 -18.12
CA PRO A 259 -3.65 28.99 -17.41
C PRO A 259 -3.34 28.87 -15.92
N ALA A 260 -4.39 28.81 -15.08
CA ALA A 260 -4.27 28.91 -13.62
C ALA A 260 -3.31 27.88 -12.98
N ALA A 261 -3.25 26.66 -13.51
CA ALA A 261 -2.36 25.60 -13.03
C ALA A 261 -0.87 25.84 -13.33
N GLN A 262 -0.54 26.67 -14.34
CA GLN A 262 0.83 26.99 -14.73
C GLN A 262 1.35 28.31 -14.12
N LEU A 263 0.47 29.07 -13.47
CA LEU A 263 0.83 30.34 -12.82
C LEU A 263 1.90 30.21 -11.73
N PRO A 264 1.89 29.21 -10.81
CA PRO A 264 2.92 29.11 -9.78
C PRO A 264 4.34 29.02 -10.36
N GLU A 265 4.50 28.25 -11.44
CA GLU A 265 5.78 28.04 -12.12
C GLU A 265 6.20 29.27 -12.94
N LYS A 266 5.27 29.90 -13.66
CA LYS A 266 5.54 31.13 -14.42
C LYS A 266 5.82 32.34 -13.52
N VAL A 267 5.16 32.42 -12.37
CA VAL A 267 5.41 33.46 -11.35
C VAL A 267 6.75 33.22 -10.66
N SER A 268 7.12 31.97 -10.38
CA SER A 268 8.47 31.63 -9.90
C SER A 268 9.56 32.10 -10.88
N GLN A 269 9.40 31.78 -12.18
CA GLN A 269 10.30 32.22 -13.24
C GLN A 269 10.38 33.76 -13.36
N ALA A 270 9.25 34.47 -13.21
CA ALA A 270 9.20 35.92 -13.34
C ALA A 270 9.69 36.71 -12.11
N THR A 271 9.56 36.15 -10.90
CA THR A 271 9.93 36.81 -9.63
C THR A 271 11.28 36.35 -9.08
N ASN A 272 11.87 35.29 -9.65
CA ASN A 272 13.06 34.60 -9.15
C ASN A 272 12.91 34.08 -7.70
N VAL A 273 11.66 33.84 -7.26
CA VAL A 273 11.32 33.24 -5.96
C VAL A 273 11.12 31.73 -6.17
N PRO A 274 11.65 30.84 -5.30
CA PRO A 274 11.50 29.40 -5.46
C PRO A 274 10.02 28.96 -5.59
N ALA A 275 9.72 28.10 -6.56
CA ALA A 275 8.33 27.74 -6.91
C ALA A 275 7.52 27.21 -5.73
N VAL A 276 8.14 26.45 -4.82
CA VAL A 276 7.46 25.91 -3.65
C VAL A 276 7.19 26.98 -2.58
N THR A 277 8.00 28.04 -2.51
CA THR A 277 7.70 29.25 -1.71
C THR A 277 6.54 30.03 -2.34
N VAL A 278 6.50 30.17 -3.67
CA VAL A 278 5.36 30.79 -4.40
C VAL A 278 4.06 30.01 -4.13
N GLN A 279 4.13 28.68 -4.11
CA GLN A 279 2.99 27.81 -3.83
C GLN A 279 2.51 27.93 -2.37
N ALA A 280 3.45 28.05 -1.42
CA ALA A 280 3.13 28.34 -0.03
C ALA A 280 2.46 29.73 0.16
N VAL A 281 2.89 30.78 -0.57
CA VAL A 281 2.18 32.08 -0.58
C VAL A 281 0.74 31.87 -1.03
N ILE A 282 0.56 31.27 -2.22
CA ILE A 282 -0.74 31.10 -2.87
C ILE A 282 -1.76 30.46 -1.92
N GLN A 283 -1.34 29.49 -1.10
CA GLN A 283 -2.25 28.74 -0.21
C GLN A 283 -2.44 29.35 1.18
N GLN A 284 -1.54 30.23 1.63
CA GLN A 284 -1.63 30.89 2.95
C GLN A 284 -2.30 32.28 2.89
N VAL A 285 -2.48 32.86 1.71
CA VAL A 285 -3.20 34.14 1.54
C VAL A 285 -4.71 33.94 1.77
N ASP A 286 -5.29 34.59 2.78
CA ASP A 286 -6.74 34.72 2.90
C ASP A 286 -7.28 35.62 1.78
N VAL A 287 -8.01 35.02 0.83
CA VAL A 287 -8.61 35.72 -0.30
C VAL A 287 -9.52 36.87 0.15
N ASN A 288 -10.20 36.74 1.29
CA ASN A 288 -11.13 37.76 1.75
C ASN A 288 -10.42 39.08 2.11
N SER A 289 -9.12 39.02 2.45
CA SER A 289 -8.28 40.18 2.77
C SER A 289 -7.79 40.98 1.56
N LEU A 290 -7.94 40.46 0.33
CA LEU A 290 -7.44 41.12 -0.89
C LEU A 290 -8.25 42.39 -1.24
N ALA A 291 -7.60 43.35 -1.91
CA ALA A 291 -8.18 44.68 -2.12
C ALA A 291 -9.21 44.76 -3.26
N THR A 292 -9.03 44.00 -4.36
CA THR A 292 -9.89 44.11 -5.55
C THR A 292 -10.69 42.82 -5.83
N PRO A 293 -11.91 42.90 -6.42
CA PRO A 293 -12.67 41.71 -6.81
C PRO A 293 -11.94 40.81 -7.81
N ALA A 294 -11.15 41.41 -8.73
CA ALA A 294 -10.35 40.68 -9.70
C ALA A 294 -9.25 39.84 -9.02
N GLN A 295 -8.52 40.43 -8.06
CA GLN A 295 -7.53 39.70 -7.26
C GLN A 295 -8.17 38.55 -6.47
N LYS A 296 -9.37 38.76 -5.91
CA LYS A 296 -10.12 37.70 -5.21
C LYS A 296 -10.48 36.54 -6.13
N GLN A 297 -11.00 36.84 -7.31
CA GLN A 297 -11.43 35.83 -8.27
C GLN A 297 -10.26 35.04 -8.85
N VAL A 298 -9.15 35.71 -9.19
CA VAL A 298 -7.92 35.05 -9.66
C VAL A 298 -7.28 34.23 -8.54
N MET A 299 -7.14 34.77 -7.31
CA MET A 299 -6.55 34.00 -6.21
C MET A 299 -7.40 32.80 -5.81
N GLN A 300 -8.73 32.89 -5.83
CA GLN A 300 -9.62 31.72 -5.66
C GLN A 300 -9.47 30.70 -6.78
N ALA A 301 -9.37 31.14 -8.04
CA ALA A 301 -9.17 30.23 -9.16
C ALA A 301 -7.82 29.51 -9.06
N VAL A 302 -6.76 30.22 -8.66
CA VAL A 302 -5.43 29.63 -8.45
C VAL A 302 -5.38 28.73 -7.23
N GLN A 303 -5.97 29.10 -6.08
CA GLN A 303 -6.06 28.22 -4.90
C GLN A 303 -6.88 26.95 -5.19
N LYS A 304 -7.99 27.06 -5.92
CA LYS A 304 -8.77 25.89 -6.36
C LYS A 304 -8.02 25.03 -7.37
N ALA A 305 -7.21 25.63 -8.24
CA ALA A 305 -6.34 24.91 -9.17
C ALA A 305 -5.03 24.40 -8.52
N THR A 306 -4.73 24.78 -7.28
CA THR A 306 -3.48 24.48 -6.57
C THR A 306 -3.78 23.86 -5.19
N PRO A 307 -4.18 22.57 -5.13
CA PRO A 307 -4.66 21.92 -3.92
C PRO A 307 -3.66 21.99 -2.75
N ALA A 308 -4.21 22.16 -1.54
CA ALA A 308 -3.48 22.60 -0.35
C ALA A 308 -2.31 21.68 0.09
N LEU A 309 -1.11 22.26 0.18
CA LEU A 309 0.03 21.74 0.94
C LEU A 309 -0.25 21.95 2.44
N LYS A 310 -1.08 21.09 3.02
CA LYS A 310 -1.15 20.98 4.48
C LYS A 310 0.19 20.46 5.02
N GLN A 311 0.71 21.16 6.02
CA GLN A 311 1.77 20.76 6.95
C GLN A 311 3.02 20.09 6.36
N THR A 312 4.12 20.83 6.39
CA THR A 312 5.44 20.21 6.35
C THR A 312 5.77 19.52 7.66
N VAL A 313 5.30 18.27 7.78
CA VAL A 313 6.13 17.23 8.38
C VAL A 313 7.42 17.18 7.57
N LYS A 314 8.58 17.01 8.20
CA LYS A 314 9.76 16.52 7.47
C LYS A 314 9.45 15.07 7.10
N LYS A 315 8.81 14.87 5.94
CA LYS A 315 8.56 13.55 5.37
C LYS A 315 9.91 13.00 4.91
N GLU A 316 10.62 12.36 5.84
CA GLU A 316 11.30 11.12 5.49
C GLU A 316 10.20 10.21 4.96
N GLU A 317 10.13 10.11 3.64
CA GLU A 317 9.27 9.16 2.97
C GLU A 317 9.91 7.80 3.19
N ILE A 318 9.58 7.19 4.33
CA ILE A 318 10.05 5.86 4.64
C ILE A 318 9.30 4.93 3.70
N GLU A 319 10.04 4.15 2.92
CA GLU A 319 9.46 3.15 2.04
C GLU A 319 8.83 2.07 2.95
N VAL A 320 7.52 2.22 3.21
CA VAL A 320 6.73 1.37 4.11
C VAL A 320 6.98 -0.11 3.83
N ASP A 321 7.11 -0.42 2.55
CA ASP A 321 7.35 -1.74 2.00
C ASP A 321 8.66 -2.36 2.53
N GLU A 322 9.66 -1.55 2.90
CA GLU A 322 10.94 -1.99 3.49
C GLU A 322 10.97 -2.15 5.02
N LEU A 323 10.08 -1.50 5.78
CA LEU A 323 10.16 -1.49 7.27
C LEU A 323 9.58 -2.72 7.97
N ILE A 324 8.52 -3.32 7.43
CA ILE A 324 7.80 -4.43 8.06
C ILE A 324 7.98 -5.69 7.23
N ASN A 325 8.58 -6.73 7.80
CA ASN A 325 8.71 -8.02 7.12
C ASN A 325 7.43 -8.86 7.26
N GLU A 326 6.78 -9.12 6.13
CA GLU A 326 5.60 -9.97 6.00
C GLU A 326 5.83 -11.37 6.59
N LYS A 327 7.05 -11.93 6.42
CA LYS A 327 7.41 -13.29 6.83
C LYS A 327 7.65 -13.48 8.33
N ASP A 328 7.82 -12.42 9.12
CA ASP A 328 7.96 -12.55 10.58
C ASP A 328 6.59 -12.51 11.30
N THR A 329 5.51 -12.18 10.57
CA THR A 329 4.12 -12.14 11.08
C THR A 329 3.19 -13.18 10.43
N LEU A 330 3.37 -13.48 9.13
CA LEU A 330 2.54 -14.38 8.34
C LEU A 330 3.41 -15.26 7.44
N SER A 331 2.88 -16.41 7.00
CA SER A 331 3.47 -17.12 5.87
C SER A 331 3.27 -16.34 4.56
N LEU A 332 4.14 -16.59 3.57
CA LEU A 332 4.01 -16.00 2.23
C LEU A 332 2.66 -16.38 1.59
N ASP A 333 2.22 -17.61 1.83
CA ASP A 333 0.95 -18.13 1.32
C ASP A 333 -0.25 -17.37 1.93
N GLU A 334 -0.26 -17.12 3.24
CA GLU A 334 -1.30 -16.33 3.90
C GLU A 334 -1.34 -14.87 3.40
N TYR A 335 -0.17 -14.25 3.17
CA TYR A 335 -0.09 -12.91 2.61
C TYR A 335 -0.73 -12.83 1.21
N GLU A 336 -0.36 -13.75 0.33
CA GLU A 336 -0.93 -13.80 -1.03
C GLU A 336 -2.42 -14.17 -1.00
N GLU A 337 -2.87 -15.08 -0.12
CA GLU A 337 -4.31 -15.36 0.07
C GLU A 337 -5.10 -14.10 0.50
N ILE A 338 -4.57 -13.28 1.41
CA ILE A 338 -5.19 -12.01 1.81
C ILE A 338 -5.25 -11.05 0.61
N LYS A 339 -4.16 -10.95 -0.17
CA LYS A 339 -4.11 -10.15 -1.39
C LYS A 339 -5.17 -10.62 -2.41
N GLN A 340 -5.31 -11.93 -2.61
CA GLN A 340 -6.30 -12.51 -3.52
C GLN A 340 -7.75 -12.26 -3.05
N LEU A 341 -8.04 -12.35 -1.75
CA LEU A 341 -9.34 -11.98 -1.18
C LEU A 341 -9.69 -10.52 -1.48
N TRP A 342 -8.74 -9.60 -1.25
CA TRP A 342 -8.94 -8.17 -1.53
C TRP A 342 -9.02 -7.86 -3.03
N MET A 343 -8.21 -8.51 -3.88
CA MET A 343 -8.28 -8.34 -5.33
C MET A 343 -9.65 -8.77 -5.86
N ASN A 344 -10.15 -9.92 -5.42
CA ASN A 344 -11.49 -10.40 -5.75
C ASN A 344 -12.58 -9.41 -5.27
N HIS A 345 -12.45 -8.89 -4.06
CA HIS A 345 -13.39 -7.91 -3.51
C HIS A 345 -13.39 -6.58 -4.26
N TYR A 346 -12.22 -6.04 -4.62
CA TYR A 346 -12.13 -4.81 -5.41
C TYR A 346 -12.64 -4.99 -6.84
N LEU A 347 -12.53 -6.18 -7.44
CA LEU A 347 -13.03 -6.46 -8.79
C LEU A 347 -14.55 -6.68 -8.82
N HIS A 348 -15.09 -7.47 -7.89
CA HIS A 348 -16.48 -7.96 -7.95
C HIS A 348 -17.41 -7.42 -6.85
N GLY A 349 -16.86 -6.86 -5.77
CA GLY A 349 -17.63 -6.30 -4.67
C GLY A 349 -18.37 -5.01 -5.04
N GLU A 350 -19.39 -4.67 -4.24
CA GLU A 350 -20.15 -3.44 -4.38
C GLU A 350 -19.25 -2.21 -4.18
N VAL A 351 -19.45 -1.17 -5.00
CA VAL A 351 -18.69 0.09 -4.89
C VAL A 351 -19.36 0.98 -3.84
N PRO A 352 -18.65 1.48 -2.82
CA PRO A 352 -19.21 2.36 -1.80
C PRO A 352 -19.40 3.78 -2.36
N ILE A 353 -20.57 4.04 -2.96
CA ILE A 353 -20.89 5.32 -3.58
C ILE A 353 -20.94 6.44 -2.52
N SER A 354 -20.22 7.54 -2.78
CA SER A 354 -20.17 8.74 -1.94
C SER A 354 -20.00 10.00 -2.80
N GLU A 355 -19.80 11.17 -2.18
CA GLU A 355 -19.51 12.41 -2.93
C GLU A 355 -18.20 12.31 -3.74
N THR A 356 -17.21 11.58 -3.21
CA THR A 356 -15.86 11.42 -3.78
C THR A 356 -15.65 10.11 -4.54
N ILE A 357 -16.40 9.06 -4.21
CA ILE A 357 -16.30 7.73 -4.84
C ILE A 357 -17.54 7.49 -5.69
N LYS A 358 -17.38 7.41 -7.02
CA LYS A 358 -18.48 7.16 -7.97
C LYS A 358 -18.27 5.91 -8.81
N THR A 359 -17.01 5.59 -9.07
CA THR A 359 -16.58 4.42 -9.84
C THR A 359 -15.73 3.48 -9.00
N ARG A 360 -15.56 2.26 -9.50
CA ARG A 360 -14.62 1.27 -8.94
C ARG A 360 -13.18 1.80 -8.96
N GLU A 361 -12.80 2.57 -9.97
CA GLU A 361 -11.48 3.20 -10.06
C GLU A 361 -11.27 4.27 -8.98
N ASP A 362 -12.27 5.13 -8.73
CA ASP A 362 -12.22 6.11 -7.64
C ASP A 362 -12.07 5.41 -6.28
N TRP A 363 -12.82 4.33 -6.05
CA TRP A 363 -12.77 3.56 -4.81
C TRP A 363 -11.39 2.97 -4.56
N VAL A 364 -10.85 2.23 -5.54
CA VAL A 364 -9.57 1.53 -5.37
C VAL A 364 -8.40 2.52 -5.28
N ASN A 365 -8.43 3.64 -6.01
CA ASN A 365 -7.46 4.73 -5.84
C ASN A 365 -7.56 5.38 -4.46
N HIS A 366 -8.76 5.73 -4.00
CA HIS A 366 -8.98 6.34 -2.70
C HIS A 366 -8.49 5.43 -1.57
N ASP A 367 -8.83 4.14 -1.62
CA ASP A 367 -8.43 3.17 -0.59
C ASP A 367 -6.90 2.94 -0.62
N SER A 368 -6.28 2.81 -1.80
CA SER A 368 -4.82 2.72 -1.96
C SER A 368 -4.06 3.89 -1.33
N VAL A 369 -4.54 5.13 -1.54
CA VAL A 369 -3.95 6.35 -0.95
C VAL A 369 -4.24 6.45 0.55
N SER A 370 -5.46 6.09 0.98
CA SER A 370 -5.84 6.08 2.41
C SER A 370 -4.97 5.11 3.19
N ILE A 371 -4.85 3.87 2.71
CA ILE A 371 -4.01 2.82 3.30
C ILE A 371 -2.54 3.26 3.39
N GLU A 372 -2.01 3.91 2.36
CA GLU A 372 -0.64 4.45 2.39
C GLU A 372 -0.45 5.51 3.48
N ASN A 373 -1.42 6.42 3.65
CA ASN A 373 -1.36 7.43 4.70
C ASN A 373 -1.44 6.78 6.10
N ILE A 374 -2.34 5.82 6.28
CA ILE A 374 -2.50 5.05 7.53
C ILE A 374 -1.21 4.30 7.87
N LEU A 375 -0.62 3.60 6.89
CA LEU A 375 0.65 2.88 7.02
C LEU A 375 1.77 3.82 7.49
N ASN A 376 1.95 4.96 6.83
CA ASN A 376 2.93 5.98 7.22
C ASN A 376 2.73 6.51 8.65
N LYS A 377 1.48 6.57 9.12
CA LYS A 377 1.16 6.98 10.50
C LYS A 377 1.48 5.89 11.53
N ILE A 378 1.05 4.65 11.31
CA ILE A 378 1.24 3.56 12.30
C ILE A 378 2.70 3.11 12.44
N ILE A 379 3.54 3.34 11.43
CA ILE A 379 5.00 3.10 11.49
C ILE A 379 5.80 4.31 12.00
N SER A 380 5.14 5.43 12.29
CA SER A 380 5.82 6.66 12.73
C SER A 380 6.55 6.45 14.05
N ASP A 381 7.70 7.10 14.23
CA ASP A 381 8.42 7.11 15.51
C ASP A 381 7.66 7.92 16.59
N ASN A 382 6.75 8.83 16.18
CA ASN A 382 5.92 9.62 17.09
C ASN A 382 4.65 8.85 17.53
N GLU A 383 4.45 8.71 18.84
CA GLU A 383 3.30 8.01 19.44
C GLU A 383 1.95 8.66 19.12
N GLU A 384 1.84 10.00 19.09
CA GLU A 384 0.61 10.69 18.75
C GLU A 384 0.19 10.42 17.29
N VAL A 385 1.18 10.40 16.39
CA VAL A 385 0.97 10.06 14.98
C VAL A 385 0.58 8.58 14.81
N ARG A 386 1.18 7.66 15.60
CA ARG A 386 0.74 6.26 15.63
C ARG A 386 -0.69 6.11 16.15
N MET A 387 -1.07 6.83 17.21
CA MET A 387 -2.45 6.84 17.73
C MET A 387 -3.45 7.33 16.68
N GLU A 388 -3.11 8.39 15.94
CA GLU A 388 -3.94 8.89 14.83
C GLU A 388 -4.10 7.83 13.74
N GLY A 389 -3.00 7.21 13.29
CA GLY A 389 -3.04 6.12 12.31
C GLY A 389 -3.85 4.92 12.77
N LEU A 390 -3.68 4.48 14.03
CA LEU A 390 -4.43 3.35 14.61
C LEU A 390 -5.92 3.65 14.81
N LYS A 391 -6.28 4.92 15.00
CA LYS A 391 -7.68 5.36 14.98
C LYS A 391 -8.25 5.27 13.57
N GLU A 392 -7.51 5.70 12.54
CA GLU A 392 -7.91 5.54 11.14
C GLU A 392 -7.99 4.06 10.72
N VAL A 393 -7.14 3.18 11.27
CA VAL A 393 -7.28 1.72 11.16
C VAL A 393 -8.61 1.26 11.77
N ALA A 394 -8.96 1.69 12.98
CA ALA A 394 -10.20 1.28 13.63
C ALA A 394 -11.46 1.79 12.90
N ASP A 395 -11.39 2.98 12.29
CA ASP A 395 -12.47 3.56 11.50
C ASP A 395 -12.59 2.87 10.10
N SER A 396 -11.47 2.47 9.49
CA SER A 396 -11.44 1.83 8.15
C SER A 396 -11.60 0.30 8.19
N ILE A 397 -11.21 -0.34 9.30
CA ILE A 397 -11.23 -1.80 9.53
C ILE A 397 -11.94 -2.04 10.88
N PRO A 398 -13.28 -2.03 10.92
CA PRO A 398 -14.02 -2.13 12.19
C PRO A 398 -13.77 -3.42 12.98
N PHE A 399 -13.40 -4.51 12.27
CA PHE A 399 -13.08 -5.80 12.86
C PHE A 399 -11.68 -5.86 13.49
N PHE A 400 -10.86 -4.82 13.32
CA PHE A 400 -9.48 -4.76 13.80
C PHE A 400 -9.36 -5.17 15.28
N VAL A 401 -10.25 -4.65 16.12
CA VAL A 401 -10.24 -4.85 17.59
C VAL A 401 -10.57 -6.29 18.01
N LEU A 402 -11.27 -7.06 17.16
CA LEU A 402 -11.57 -8.46 17.44
C LEU A 402 -10.32 -9.35 17.36
N ALA A 403 -9.45 -9.06 16.40
CA ALA A 403 -8.19 -9.77 16.21
C ALA A 403 -7.17 -9.33 17.28
N ASP A 404 -6.35 -10.25 17.78
CA ASP A 404 -5.27 -9.87 18.72
C ASP A 404 -4.06 -9.25 18.02
N MET A 405 -4.27 -8.60 16.88
CA MET A 405 -3.21 -8.16 15.98
C MET A 405 -2.29 -7.13 16.66
N SER A 406 -0.99 -7.34 16.47
CA SER A 406 0.07 -6.38 16.74
C SER A 406 0.11 -5.30 15.66
N ILE A 407 0.86 -4.21 15.86
CA ILE A 407 1.05 -3.21 14.80
C ILE A 407 1.68 -3.82 13.54
N SER A 408 2.59 -4.78 13.69
CA SER A 408 3.20 -5.45 12.54
C SER A 408 2.15 -6.24 11.73
N ASP A 409 1.25 -6.96 12.39
CA ASP A 409 0.15 -7.69 11.71
C ASP A 409 -0.80 -6.75 10.97
N ILE A 410 -1.16 -5.60 11.59
CA ILE A 410 -1.95 -4.54 10.94
C ILE A 410 -1.24 -4.03 9.69
N ALA A 411 0.05 -3.75 9.80
CA ALA A 411 0.78 -3.15 8.70
C ALA A 411 0.98 -4.13 7.54
N VAL A 412 1.19 -5.42 7.83
CA VAL A 412 1.24 -6.48 6.79
C VAL A 412 -0.12 -6.70 6.16
N TYR A 413 -1.21 -6.64 6.93
CA TYR A 413 -2.56 -6.67 6.40
C TYR A 413 -2.83 -5.52 5.41
N LEU A 414 -2.48 -4.30 5.83
CA LEU A 414 -2.62 -3.09 5.01
C LEU A 414 -1.72 -3.14 3.76
N LYS A 415 -0.51 -3.70 3.85
CA LYS A 415 0.34 -3.98 2.67
C LYS A 415 -0.36 -4.90 1.67
N ALA A 416 -0.89 -6.04 2.13
CA ALA A 416 -1.61 -6.98 1.26
C ALA A 416 -2.82 -6.32 0.57
N LYS A 417 -3.62 -5.56 1.34
CA LYS A 417 -4.77 -4.79 0.83
C LYS A 417 -4.35 -3.73 -0.21
N ARG A 418 -3.27 -2.98 0.05
CA ARG A 418 -2.68 -1.99 -0.88
C ARG A 418 -2.08 -2.64 -2.13
N ALA A 419 -1.44 -3.79 -2.01
CA ALA A 419 -0.89 -4.54 -3.14
C ALA A 419 -2.01 -5.01 -4.08
N ALA A 420 -3.09 -5.56 -3.52
CA ALA A 420 -4.30 -5.89 -4.27
C ALA A 420 -4.90 -4.68 -4.98
N ALA A 421 -4.99 -3.52 -4.30
CA ALA A 421 -5.49 -2.29 -4.90
C ALA A 421 -4.62 -1.83 -6.09
N LYS A 422 -3.28 -1.86 -5.96
CA LYS A 422 -2.34 -1.53 -7.04
C LYS A 422 -2.48 -2.48 -8.24
N GLU A 423 -2.64 -3.78 -8.02
CA GLU A 423 -2.83 -4.77 -9.09
C GLU A 423 -4.17 -4.56 -9.82
N VAL A 424 -5.26 -4.30 -9.09
CA VAL A 424 -6.58 -4.02 -9.68
C VAL A 424 -6.59 -2.73 -10.48
N LEU A 425 -5.93 -1.66 -10.01
CA LEU A 425 -5.78 -0.43 -10.80
C LEU A 425 -5.04 -0.70 -12.12
N ALA A 426 -3.95 -1.47 -12.08
CA ALA A 426 -3.24 -1.86 -13.30
C ALA A 426 -4.09 -2.72 -14.26
N ILE A 427 -5.04 -3.51 -13.76
CA ILE A 427 -6.02 -4.23 -14.59
C ILE A 427 -7.03 -3.24 -15.20
N ILE A 428 -7.64 -2.37 -14.39
CA ILE A 428 -8.63 -1.37 -14.84
C ILE A 428 -8.03 -0.44 -15.91
N THR A 429 -6.80 0.06 -15.73
CA THR A 429 -6.11 0.92 -16.71
C THR A 429 -5.82 0.18 -18.02
N ARG A 430 -5.50 -1.13 -17.98
CA ARG A 430 -5.32 -1.94 -19.20
C ARG A 430 -6.66 -2.15 -19.91
N GLU A 431 -7.71 -2.48 -19.18
CA GLU A 431 -9.05 -2.67 -19.74
C GLU A 431 -9.60 -1.39 -20.38
N SER A 432 -9.45 -0.23 -19.72
CA SER A 432 -9.91 1.05 -20.28
C SER A 432 -9.15 1.41 -21.54
N ALA A 433 -7.83 1.19 -21.58
CA ALA A 433 -7.02 1.37 -22.79
C ALA A 433 -7.40 0.41 -23.93
N VAL A 434 -7.81 -0.83 -23.64
CA VAL A 434 -8.33 -1.77 -24.65
C VAL A 434 -9.72 -1.34 -25.15
N LYS A 435 -10.63 -0.96 -24.24
CA LYS A 435 -11.98 -0.46 -24.58
C LYS A 435 -11.92 0.79 -25.46
N GLN A 436 -11.02 1.74 -25.16
CA GLN A 436 -10.80 2.93 -25.99
C GLN A 436 -10.27 2.58 -27.39
N LYS A 437 -9.30 1.65 -27.51
CA LYS A 437 -8.80 1.20 -28.82
C LYS A 437 -9.88 0.53 -29.66
N LEU A 438 -10.73 -0.29 -29.03
CA LEU A 438 -11.83 -0.96 -29.72
C LEU A 438 -12.91 0.06 -30.16
N GLN A 439 -13.24 1.05 -29.32
CA GLN A 439 -14.17 2.12 -29.68
C GLN A 439 -13.64 3.01 -30.82
N ALA A 440 -12.35 3.31 -30.85
CA ALA A 440 -11.73 4.04 -31.97
C ALA A 440 -11.85 3.25 -33.28
N GLN A 441 -11.57 1.95 -33.26
CA GLN A 441 -11.73 1.07 -34.43
C GLN A 441 -13.18 0.98 -34.93
N MET A 442 -14.17 0.98 -34.02
CA MET A 442 -15.58 0.99 -34.40
C MET A 442 -16.03 2.34 -34.99
N GLN A 443 -15.50 3.47 -34.48
CA GLN A 443 -15.80 4.80 -35.03
C GLN A 443 -15.19 4.99 -36.44
N ASP A 444 -13.98 4.47 -36.68
CA ASP A 444 -13.37 4.47 -38.01
C ASP A 444 -14.19 3.64 -39.04
N GLU A 445 -14.88 2.57 -38.62
CA GLU A 445 -15.79 1.81 -39.49
C GLU A 445 -17.15 2.51 -39.73
N GLU A 446 -17.68 3.25 -38.76
CA GLU A 446 -18.97 3.95 -38.90
C GLU A 446 -18.89 5.19 -39.81
N VAL A 447 -17.76 5.92 -39.80
CA VAL A 447 -17.56 7.09 -40.66
C VAL A 447 -17.56 6.73 -42.16
N PHE A 448 -17.34 5.47 -42.53
CA PHE A 448 -17.35 5.03 -43.93
C PHE A 448 -18.75 4.76 -44.54
N LYS A 449 -19.85 5.06 -43.82
CA LYS A 449 -21.22 4.66 -44.21
C LYS A 449 -22.30 5.76 -44.26
N GLU A 450 -21.97 6.98 -44.69
CA GLU A 450 -22.98 8.02 -44.99
C GLU A 450 -22.98 8.56 -46.45
N ASN A 451 -23.44 7.69 -47.37
CA ASN A 451 -24.46 7.97 -48.44
C ASN A 451 -24.14 8.95 -49.64
N PRO A 452 -24.96 9.02 -50.74
CA PRO A 452 -26.10 8.17 -51.17
C PRO A 452 -26.30 7.86 -52.70
N LYS A 453 -27.27 6.97 -53.00
CA LYS A 453 -28.04 6.71 -54.27
C LYS A 453 -27.39 5.79 -55.33
N SER A 454 -28.10 4.90 -56.07
CA SER A 454 -29.55 4.79 -56.38
C SER A 454 -30.06 3.33 -56.57
N GLN A 455 -31.34 3.06 -56.19
CA GLN A 455 -32.42 2.29 -56.90
C GLN A 455 -32.13 0.93 -57.58
N VAL A 456 -32.99 -0.11 -57.69
CA VAL A 456 -34.41 -0.46 -57.34
C VAL A 456 -34.53 -2.00 -57.63
N GLN A 457 -35.25 -2.90 -56.93
CA GLN A 457 -36.72 -3.12 -56.88
C GLN A 457 -37.06 -4.32 -55.94
N ASN A 458 -38.34 -4.50 -55.57
CA ASN A 458 -38.87 -5.57 -54.68
C ASN A 458 -39.72 -6.57 -55.50
N PRO A 459 -40.01 -7.84 -55.09
CA PRO A 459 -41.21 -8.06 -54.24
C PRO A 459 -41.31 -9.35 -53.35
N LYS A 460 -42.01 -9.18 -52.21
CA LYS A 460 -43.03 -10.05 -51.57
C LYS A 460 -42.80 -11.56 -51.26
N THR A 461 -42.73 -11.84 -49.95
CA THR A 461 -43.65 -12.70 -49.15
C THR A 461 -43.88 -14.18 -49.51
N GLN A 462 -43.47 -15.10 -48.61
CA GLN A 462 -44.31 -16.24 -48.22
C GLN A 462 -44.02 -16.78 -46.80
N THR A 463 -45.06 -16.84 -45.98
CA THR A 463 -45.27 -17.78 -44.85
C THR A 463 -45.44 -19.21 -45.42
N GLN A 464 -45.38 -20.34 -44.69
CA GLN A 464 -45.70 -20.60 -43.28
C GLN A 464 -45.07 -21.93 -42.78
N ALA A 465 -45.19 -22.18 -41.48
CA ALA A 465 -44.76 -23.36 -40.72
C ALA A 465 -45.24 -24.74 -41.23
N MET A 466 -44.50 -25.80 -40.86
CA MET A 466 -45.07 -26.79 -39.92
C MET A 466 -43.99 -27.56 -39.14
N GLU A 467 -44.16 -27.52 -37.83
CA GLU A 467 -43.51 -28.33 -36.80
C GLU A 467 -44.34 -29.61 -36.58
N LEU A 468 -43.70 -30.76 -36.36
CA LEU A 468 -44.18 -31.82 -35.44
C LEU A 468 -43.17 -32.98 -35.33
N ASP A 469 -43.03 -33.46 -34.11
CA ASP A 469 -42.09 -34.47 -33.62
C ASP A 469 -42.87 -35.63 -32.95
N ILE A 470 -42.18 -36.72 -32.55
CA ILE A 470 -42.67 -37.82 -31.68
C ILE A 470 -43.61 -38.83 -32.43
N ASP A 471 -43.60 -40.17 -32.27
CA ASP A 471 -43.23 -41.05 -31.14
C ASP A 471 -42.69 -42.46 -31.53
N LYS A 472 -42.34 -43.23 -30.50
CA LYS A 472 -41.70 -44.56 -30.45
C LYS A 472 -42.52 -45.74 -31.00
N LYS A 473 -41.81 -46.83 -31.36
CA LYS A 473 -41.98 -48.14 -30.69
C LYS A 473 -40.85 -49.15 -30.93
N VAL A 474 -40.55 -49.95 -29.90
CA VAL A 474 -39.70 -51.17 -29.92
C VAL A 474 -40.64 -52.39 -29.81
N PRO A 475 -40.37 -53.52 -30.50
CA PRO A 475 -40.08 -54.76 -29.74
C PRO A 475 -39.07 -55.74 -30.41
N LEU A 476 -38.10 -56.17 -29.59
CA LEU A 476 -37.57 -57.53 -29.34
C LEU A 476 -37.64 -58.70 -30.36
N SER A 477 -36.54 -59.49 -30.32
CA SER A 477 -36.34 -60.90 -30.73
C SER A 477 -36.17 -61.23 -32.23
N GLY A 478 -35.26 -62.12 -32.66
CA GLY A 478 -34.15 -62.79 -31.97
C GLY A 478 -33.66 -64.08 -32.68
N THR A 479 -32.41 -64.51 -32.48
CA THR A 479 -31.92 -65.88 -32.74
C THR A 479 -30.58 -66.18 -32.02
N LYS A 480 -30.30 -67.47 -31.76
CA LYS A 480 -29.23 -67.96 -30.84
C LYS A 480 -28.00 -68.58 -31.54
N SER A 481 -26.83 -68.46 -30.88
CA SER A 481 -25.77 -69.48 -30.69
C SER A 481 -24.78 -68.96 -29.61
N GLY A 482 -23.98 -69.74 -28.84
CA GLY A 482 -23.85 -71.20 -28.80
C GLY A 482 -23.26 -71.74 -27.48
N SER A 483 -21.97 -71.49 -27.18
CA SER A 483 -21.20 -72.14 -26.08
C SER A 483 -20.24 -71.15 -25.38
N ASP A 484 -20.06 -71.04 -24.05
CA ASP A 484 -19.82 -72.04 -22.96
C ASP A 484 -18.35 -72.54 -22.93
N THR A 485 -17.60 -72.68 -21.81
CA THR A 485 -17.97 -72.84 -20.38
C THR A 485 -16.81 -72.47 -19.39
N THR A 486 -17.12 -72.09 -18.12
CA THR A 486 -16.35 -72.31 -16.83
C THR A 486 -14.91 -71.78 -16.57
N GLN A 487 -14.40 -71.57 -15.34
CA GLN A 487 -14.89 -71.10 -14.00
C GLN A 487 -13.72 -71.12 -12.97
N SER A 488 -13.66 -70.12 -12.06
CA SER A 488 -13.42 -70.19 -10.57
C SER A 488 -12.33 -71.11 -9.94
N PRO A 489 -12.05 -71.09 -8.61
CA PRO A 489 -12.75 -70.48 -7.46
C PRO A 489 -12.63 -68.95 -7.38
#